data_AF-Q4C4L3-F1
#
_entry.id   AF-Q4C4L3-F1
#
_cell.length_a   1.000
_cell.length_b   1.000
_cell.length_c   1.000
_cell.angle_alpha   90.00
_cell.angle_beta   90.00
_cell.angle_gamma   90.00
#
_symmetry.space_group_name_H-M   'P 1'
#
loop_
_entity.id
_entity.type
_entity.pdbx_description
1 polymer ?
#
loop_
_entity_poly.entity_id
_entity_poly.type
_entity_poly.pdbx_seq_one_letter_code
_entity_poly.pdbx_strand_id
1 'polypeptide(L)'
;MSNTSLEEIISKNNLIRDELSSLITDETTNTPKRDSSLPKISLKNPDVILTPNEVNLRHGTGVIIRNIFSDSENILSIRFHDYYDGHQDFGDINFCFCIDELSRSETFTRLSELFQGIQPRRILCVVFSPQEALAAIALKEIFNVPLC
;
A
#
# COMPACT_ATOMS: atom_id res chain seq x y z
N MET A 1 -9.23 -0.73 -50.35
CA MET A 1 -8.34 0.13 -49.55
C MET A 1 -8.05 -0.61 -48.25
N SER A 2 -6.78 -0.80 -47.95
CA SER A 2 -6.22 -1.95 -47.23
C SER A 2 -6.41 -1.93 -45.71
N ASN A 3 -6.97 -3.03 -45.16
CA ASN A 3 -7.02 -3.35 -43.72
C ASN A 3 -5.65 -3.65 -43.08
N THR A 4 -4.56 -3.58 -43.86
CA THR A 4 -3.20 -3.95 -43.46
C THR A 4 -2.68 -3.17 -42.24
N SER A 5 -3.09 -1.90 -42.08
CA SER A 5 -2.64 -1.07 -40.96
C SER A 5 -3.21 -1.50 -39.60
N LEU A 6 -4.42 -2.05 -39.55
CA LEU A 6 -5.04 -2.47 -38.28
C LEU A 6 -4.47 -3.81 -37.80
N GLU A 7 -4.21 -4.74 -38.72
CA GLU A 7 -3.59 -6.02 -38.36
C GLU A 7 -2.13 -5.84 -37.91
N GLU A 8 -1.40 -4.89 -38.50
CA GLU A 8 -0.07 -4.51 -38.03
C GLU A 8 -0.08 -3.94 -36.61
N ILE A 9 -1.08 -3.13 -36.27
CA ILE A 9 -1.24 -2.56 -34.92
C ILE A 9 -1.58 -3.67 -33.91
N ILE A 10 -2.49 -4.58 -34.27
CA ILE A 10 -2.87 -5.70 -33.38
C ILE A 10 -1.68 -6.64 -33.15
N SER A 11 -0.92 -6.94 -34.19
CA SER A 11 0.28 -7.77 -34.11
C SER A 11 1.34 -7.15 -33.19
N LYS A 12 1.61 -5.85 -33.33
CA LYS A 12 2.53 -5.12 -32.45
C LYS A 12 2.05 -5.09 -31.00
N ASN A 13 0.75 -4.89 -30.77
CA ASN A 13 0.19 -4.87 -29.42
C ASN A 13 0.27 -6.23 -28.73
N ASN A 14 0.14 -7.33 -29.47
CA ASN A 14 0.31 -8.67 -28.92
C ASN A 14 1.77 -8.96 -28.58
N LEU A 15 2.71 -8.57 -29.45
CA LEU A 15 4.15 -8.73 -29.18
C LEU A 15 4.59 -7.99 -27.91
N ILE A 16 4.12 -6.74 -27.72
CA ILE A 16 4.43 -5.95 -26.52
C ILE A 16 3.82 -6.58 -25.25
N ARG A 17 2.62 -7.17 -25.34
CA ARG A 17 2.00 -7.87 -24.20
C ARG A 17 2.77 -9.13 -23.81
N ASP A 18 3.27 -9.87 -24.78
CA ASP A 18 4.05 -11.08 -24.52
C ASP A 18 5.40 -10.72 -23.89
N GLU A 19 6.04 -9.65 -24.38
CA GLU A 19 7.29 -9.13 -23.81
C GLU A 19 7.09 -8.61 -22.37
N LEU A 20 6.04 -7.83 -22.11
CA LEU A 20 5.65 -7.41 -20.75
C LEU A 20 5.38 -8.61 -19.83
N SER A 21 4.70 -9.64 -20.33
CA SER A 21 4.40 -10.85 -19.55
C SER A 21 5.67 -11.62 -19.17
N SER A 22 6.66 -11.69 -20.07
CA SER A 22 7.96 -12.31 -19.79
C SER A 22 8.79 -11.54 -18.75
N LEU A 23 8.71 -10.19 -18.75
CA LEU A 23 9.41 -9.36 -17.77
C LEU A 23 8.80 -9.45 -16.38
N ILE A 24 7.47 -9.58 -16.28
CA ILE A 24 6.77 -9.79 -14.99
C ILE A 24 7.15 -11.15 -14.38
N THR A 25 7.36 -12.20 -15.19
CA THR A 25 7.72 -13.52 -14.67
C THR A 25 9.11 -13.58 -14.05
N ASP A 26 10.07 -12.79 -14.54
CA ASP A 26 11.45 -12.82 -14.04
C ASP A 26 11.68 -12.01 -12.75
N GLU A 27 10.86 -10.99 -12.47
CA GLU A 27 11.00 -10.16 -11.25
C GLU A 27 10.17 -10.66 -10.04
N THR A 28 9.22 -11.58 -10.24
CA THR A 28 8.42 -12.15 -9.13
C THR A 28 9.21 -13.09 -8.20
N THR A 29 10.48 -13.40 -8.50
CA THR A 29 11.32 -14.17 -7.56
C THR A 29 11.91 -13.36 -6.41
N ASN A 30 11.74 -12.03 -6.38
CA ASN A 30 12.30 -11.19 -5.31
C ASN A 30 11.29 -10.23 -4.65
N THR A 31 9.99 -10.49 -4.79
CA THR A 31 8.99 -9.95 -3.86
C THR A 31 9.14 -10.71 -2.53
N PRO A 32 9.20 -10.06 -1.35
CA PRO A 32 9.18 -10.79 -0.09
C PRO A 32 7.93 -11.67 -0.07
N LYS A 33 8.13 -12.99 -0.20
CA LYS A 33 7.06 -13.99 -0.11
C LYS A 33 6.38 -13.77 1.24
N ARG A 34 5.11 -13.38 1.19
CA ARG A 34 4.24 -13.38 2.37
C ARG A 34 4.26 -14.79 2.94
N ASP A 35 4.89 -14.95 4.10
CA ASP A 35 4.98 -16.24 4.79
C ASP A 35 3.56 -16.73 5.09
N SER A 36 3.17 -17.81 4.41
CA SER A 36 1.82 -18.39 4.47
C SER A 36 1.54 -19.14 5.78
N SER A 37 2.51 -19.17 6.70
CA SER A 37 2.40 -19.74 8.04
C SER A 37 1.86 -18.76 9.10
N LEU A 38 1.76 -17.47 8.78
CA LEU A 38 1.15 -16.49 9.67
C LEU A 38 -0.38 -16.72 9.71
N PRO A 39 -1.03 -16.64 10.88
CA PRO A 39 -2.47 -16.74 10.96
C PRO A 39 -3.08 -15.78 9.93
N LYS A 40 -4.02 -16.27 9.11
CA LYS A 40 -4.81 -15.43 8.21
C LYS A 40 -5.65 -14.49 9.07
N ILE A 41 -5.04 -13.42 9.58
CA ILE A 41 -5.73 -12.28 10.13
C ILE A 41 -6.43 -11.65 8.93
N SER A 42 -7.66 -12.10 8.68
CA SER A 42 -8.53 -11.47 7.70
C SER A 42 -9.08 -10.22 8.36
N LEU A 43 -8.40 -9.09 8.17
CA LEU A 43 -8.94 -7.81 8.59
C LEU A 43 -10.29 -7.60 7.90
N LYS A 44 -11.37 -7.53 8.68
CA LYS A 44 -12.71 -7.29 8.15
C LYS A 44 -13.04 -5.83 8.36
N ASN A 45 -12.90 -5.04 7.32
CA ASN A 45 -13.11 -3.59 7.34
C ASN A 45 -12.24 -2.83 8.35
N PRO A 46 -10.91 -2.87 8.21
CA PRO A 46 -10.00 -2.30 9.19
C PRO A 46 -10.02 -0.77 9.23
N ASP A 47 -9.62 -0.23 10.37
CA ASP A 47 -9.12 1.14 10.44
C ASP A 47 -7.70 1.19 9.88
N VAL A 48 -7.48 2.07 8.90
CA VAL A 48 -6.15 2.26 8.31
C VAL A 48 -5.50 3.46 8.99
N ILE A 49 -4.30 3.28 9.52
CA ILE A 49 -3.53 4.34 10.17
C ILE A 49 -2.25 4.55 9.39
N LEU A 50 -2.10 5.72 8.79
CA LEU A 50 -0.92 6.13 8.04
C LEU A 50 -0.03 7.01 8.93
N THR A 51 1.24 6.62 9.07
CA THR A 51 2.23 7.38 9.83
C THR A 51 3.52 7.57 9.04
N PRO A 52 4.29 8.65 9.28
CA PRO A 52 5.60 8.84 8.65
C PRO A 52 6.55 7.68 8.99
N ASN A 53 6.47 7.15 10.21
CA ASN A 53 7.40 6.19 10.76
C ASN A 53 6.72 5.25 11.77
N GLU A 54 7.51 4.40 12.41
CA GLU A 54 7.06 3.33 13.28
C GLU A 54 6.16 3.83 14.41
N VAL A 55 5.04 3.18 14.65
CA VAL A 55 4.24 3.43 15.85
C VAL A 55 4.81 2.60 17.02
N ASN A 56 5.76 3.18 17.75
CA ASN A 56 6.43 2.57 18.89
C ASN A 56 6.65 3.58 20.04
N LEU A 57 7.32 3.14 21.11
CA LEU A 57 7.57 3.95 22.30
C LEU A 57 8.84 4.83 22.22
N ARG A 58 9.49 4.90 21.06
CA ARG A 58 10.77 5.60 20.89
C ARG A 58 10.61 7.07 20.52
N HIS A 59 9.39 7.50 20.14
CA HIS A 59 9.10 8.90 19.80
C HIS A 59 7.65 9.30 20.09
N GLY A 60 7.41 10.62 20.11
CA GLY A 60 6.14 11.19 20.57
C GLY A 60 4.93 10.77 19.76
N THR A 61 4.99 10.82 18.42
CA THR A 61 3.87 10.45 17.55
C THR A 61 3.48 8.98 17.77
N GLY A 62 4.46 8.09 17.85
CA GLY A 62 4.23 6.66 18.11
C GLY A 62 3.53 6.43 19.44
N VAL A 63 3.99 7.08 20.51
CA VAL A 63 3.35 7.00 21.84
C VAL A 63 1.90 7.51 21.80
N ILE A 64 1.65 8.64 21.15
CA ILE A 64 0.31 9.23 21.06
C ILE A 64 -0.65 8.30 20.31
N ILE A 65 -0.23 7.77 19.16
CA ILE A 65 -1.07 6.86 18.36
C ILE A 65 -1.37 5.57 19.13
N ARG A 66 -0.37 4.96 19.79
CA ARG A 66 -0.62 3.77 20.64
C ARG A 66 -1.61 4.08 21.76
N ASN A 67 -1.55 5.26 22.37
CA ASN A 67 -2.47 5.62 23.44
C ASN A 67 -3.91 5.82 22.92
N ILE A 68 -4.09 6.52 21.79
CA ILE A 68 -5.40 6.75 21.17
C ILE A 68 -6.08 5.43 20.78
N PHE A 69 -5.30 4.45 20.31
CA PHE A 69 -5.78 3.18 19.79
C PHE A 69 -5.44 1.98 20.69
N SER A 70 -5.17 2.21 21.97
CA SER A 70 -4.67 1.20 22.91
C SER A 70 -5.57 -0.04 23.06
N ASP A 71 -6.89 0.17 23.00
CA ASP A 71 -7.89 -0.90 23.07
C ASP A 71 -8.54 -1.21 21.71
N SER A 72 -7.95 -0.73 20.62
CA SER A 72 -8.50 -0.90 19.27
C SER A 72 -7.94 -2.14 18.58
N GLU A 73 -8.84 -2.99 18.11
CA GLU A 73 -8.54 -4.13 17.23
C GLU A 73 -8.89 -3.79 15.77
N ASN A 74 -8.51 -4.68 14.86
CA ASN A 74 -8.77 -4.60 13.43
C ASN A 74 -8.17 -3.33 12.80
N ILE A 75 -6.88 -3.11 13.09
CA ILE A 75 -6.08 -1.99 12.58
C ILE A 75 -5.09 -2.50 11.54
N LEU A 76 -5.07 -1.81 10.39
CA LEU A 76 -4.02 -1.86 9.40
C LEU A 76 -3.11 -0.64 9.57
N SER A 77 -1.92 -0.84 10.13
CA SER A 77 -0.94 0.24 10.26
C SER A 77 0.00 0.28 9.06
N ILE A 78 0.14 1.44 8.43
CA ILE A 78 1.08 1.65 7.34
C ILE A 78 2.00 2.80 7.73
N ARG A 79 3.30 2.53 7.75
CA ARG A 79 4.32 3.56 7.93
C ARG A 79 5.06 3.81 6.63
N PHE A 80 5.56 5.02 6.41
CA PHE A 80 6.26 5.35 5.17
C PHE A 80 7.78 5.12 5.24
N HIS A 81 8.35 5.22 6.43
CA HIS A 81 9.78 5.02 6.68
C HIS A 81 10.06 4.22 7.95
N ASP A 82 11.23 3.58 7.98
CA ASP A 82 11.80 2.97 9.18
C ASP A 82 12.88 3.90 9.75
N TYR A 83 12.52 4.77 10.71
CA TYR A 83 13.48 5.69 11.35
C TYR A 83 13.98 5.20 12.72
N TYR A 84 13.34 4.17 13.27
CA TYR A 84 13.58 3.62 14.60
C TYR A 84 13.77 2.10 14.54
N ASP A 85 14.64 1.63 13.63
CA ASP A 85 15.02 0.24 13.37
C ASP A 85 13.90 -0.67 12.84
N GLY A 86 12.78 -0.11 12.38
CA GLY A 86 11.65 -0.85 11.82
C GLY A 86 10.85 -1.66 12.85
N HIS A 87 11.16 -1.53 14.14
CA HIS A 87 10.45 -2.23 15.20
C HIS A 87 9.10 -1.58 15.49
N GLN A 88 8.03 -2.30 15.15
CA GLN A 88 6.65 -1.93 15.42
C GLN A 88 5.79 -3.17 15.76
N ASP A 89 5.02 -3.08 16.84
CA ASP A 89 4.01 -4.06 17.26
C ASP A 89 2.57 -3.51 17.21
N PHE A 90 2.39 -2.33 16.61
CA PHE A 90 1.12 -1.64 16.52
C PHE A 90 0.33 -2.04 15.27
N GLY A 91 -0.96 -2.32 15.46
CA GLY A 91 -1.88 -2.83 14.45
C GLY A 91 -1.82 -4.35 14.32
N ASP A 92 -2.95 -5.00 14.03
CA ASP A 92 -2.97 -6.46 13.83
C ASP A 92 -2.19 -6.86 12.58
N ILE A 93 -2.14 -5.95 11.60
CA ILE A 93 -1.24 -6.03 10.46
C ILE A 93 -0.53 -4.68 10.32
N ASN A 94 0.78 -4.74 10.09
CA ASN A 94 1.55 -3.54 9.77
C ASN A 94 2.47 -3.74 8.56
N PHE A 95 2.65 -2.66 7.79
CA PHE A 95 3.54 -2.61 6.63
C PHE A 95 4.36 -1.33 6.61
N CYS A 96 5.57 -1.42 6.05
CA CYS A 96 6.32 -0.26 5.60
C CYS A 96 6.03 -0.06 4.10
N PHE A 97 5.46 1.08 3.74
CA PHE A 97 5.17 1.48 2.37
C PHE A 97 6.09 2.62 1.96
N CYS A 98 7.20 2.29 1.30
CA CYS A 98 8.12 3.30 0.80
C CYS A 98 7.44 4.11 -0.33
N ILE A 99 7.25 5.41 -0.08
CA ILE A 99 6.58 6.34 -1.01
C ILE A 99 7.55 7.26 -1.74
N ASP A 100 8.83 7.20 -1.39
CA ASP A 100 9.85 8.07 -1.96
C ASP A 100 9.92 7.89 -3.48
N GLU A 101 9.96 9.02 -4.19
CA GLU A 101 10.07 9.12 -5.64
C GLU A 101 8.89 8.54 -6.45
N LEU A 102 7.81 8.08 -5.81
CA LEU A 102 6.63 7.59 -6.53
C LEU A 102 5.85 8.73 -7.19
N SER A 103 5.52 8.55 -8.47
CA SER A 103 4.50 9.36 -9.12
C SER A 103 3.12 9.09 -8.51
N ARG A 104 2.15 9.97 -8.78
CA ARG A 104 0.76 9.75 -8.40
C ARG A 104 0.23 8.43 -8.97
N SER A 105 0.50 8.12 -10.24
CA SER A 105 0.01 6.88 -10.85
C SER A 105 0.58 5.65 -10.16
N GLU A 106 1.89 5.63 -9.88
CA GLU A 106 2.54 4.50 -9.20
C GLU A 106 2.02 4.34 -7.77
N THR A 107 1.81 5.46 -7.06
CA THR A 107 1.21 5.46 -5.72
C THR A 107 -0.17 4.78 -5.73
N PHE A 108 -1.04 5.13 -6.69
CA PHE A 108 -2.36 4.52 -6.81
C PHE A 108 -2.29 3.02 -7.14
N THR A 109 -1.43 2.63 -8.08
CA THR A 109 -1.28 1.22 -8.46
C THR A 109 -0.79 0.38 -7.27
N ARG A 110 0.31 0.79 -6.62
CA ARG A 110 0.89 0.04 -5.49
C ARG A 110 -0.04 -0.03 -4.28
N LEU A 111 -0.78 1.04 -3.99
CA LEU A 111 -1.78 1.02 -2.91
C LEU A 111 -2.97 0.11 -3.27
N SER A 112 -3.41 0.09 -4.52
CA SER A 112 -4.48 -0.82 -4.96
C SER A 112 -4.05 -2.29 -4.82
N GLU A 113 -2.79 -2.59 -5.13
CA GLU A 113 -2.20 -3.93 -4.96
C GLU A 113 -2.08 -4.30 -3.47
N LEU A 114 -1.54 -3.40 -2.64
CA LEU A 114 -1.40 -3.62 -1.19
C LEU A 114 -2.75 -3.91 -0.52
N PHE A 115 -3.82 -3.27 -0.99
CA PHE A 115 -5.17 -3.41 -0.46
C PHE A 115 -6.02 -4.47 -1.18
N GLN A 116 -5.47 -5.33 -2.03
CA GLN A 116 -6.25 -6.39 -2.67
C GLN A 116 -6.98 -7.25 -1.63
N GLY A 117 -8.31 -7.28 -1.71
CA GLY A 117 -9.18 -8.00 -0.79
C GLY A 117 -9.39 -7.33 0.57
N ILE A 118 -8.89 -6.10 0.77
CA ILE A 118 -9.08 -5.30 1.99
C ILE A 118 -9.99 -4.11 1.66
N GLN A 119 -11.06 -3.94 2.43
CA GLN A 119 -11.99 -2.81 2.28
C GLN A 119 -11.93 -1.95 3.54
N PRO A 120 -11.18 -0.85 3.61
CA PRO A 120 -11.06 -0.02 4.81
C PRO A 120 -12.41 0.50 5.33
N ARG A 121 -12.51 0.73 6.64
CA ARG A 121 -13.65 1.45 7.25
C ARG A 121 -13.44 2.96 7.24
N ARG A 122 -12.23 3.40 7.55
CA ARG A 122 -11.76 4.80 7.55
C ARG A 122 -10.24 4.82 7.48
N ILE A 123 -9.70 5.99 7.15
CA ILE A 123 -8.27 6.24 7.07
C ILE A 123 -7.95 7.39 8.03
N LEU A 124 -7.03 7.17 8.97
CA LEU A 124 -6.43 8.22 9.78
C LEU A 124 -5.08 8.58 9.18
N CYS A 125 -4.90 9.87 8.87
CA CYS A 125 -3.70 10.38 8.23
C CYS A 125 -2.88 11.24 9.19
N VAL A 126 -1.78 10.68 9.71
CA VAL A 126 -0.87 11.40 10.62
C VAL A 126 0.47 11.49 9.92
N VAL A 127 0.59 12.43 8.98
CA VAL A 127 1.70 12.51 8.03
C VAL A 127 2.37 13.88 8.04
N PHE A 128 3.64 13.96 7.63
CA PHE A 128 4.46 15.17 7.64
C PHE A 128 4.94 15.62 6.25
N SER A 129 4.71 14.84 5.18
CA SER A 129 5.07 15.25 3.81
C SER A 129 3.88 15.27 2.84
N PRO A 130 3.97 16.08 1.75
CA PRO A 130 2.96 16.07 0.69
C PRO A 130 2.77 14.71 0.02
N GLN A 131 3.86 13.93 -0.12
CA GLN A 131 3.83 12.59 -0.70
C GLN A 131 3.03 11.63 0.18
N GLU A 132 3.26 11.64 1.49
CA GLU A 132 2.50 10.82 2.44
C GLU A 132 1.01 11.19 2.44
N ALA A 133 0.70 12.50 2.35
CA ALA A 133 -0.67 12.97 2.19
C ALA A 133 -1.31 12.49 0.88
N LEU A 134 -0.53 12.41 -0.21
CA LEU A 134 -0.99 11.87 -1.50
C LEU A 134 -1.42 10.41 -1.39
N ALA A 135 -0.74 9.58 -0.60
CA ALA A 135 -1.18 8.20 -0.35
C ALA A 135 -2.52 8.15 0.39
N ALA A 136 -2.72 9.02 1.37
CA ALA A 136 -4.00 9.09 2.08
C ALA A 136 -5.15 9.52 1.16
N ILE A 137 -4.90 10.50 0.29
CA ILE A 137 -5.85 10.93 -0.76
C ILE A 137 -6.12 9.79 -1.74
N ALA A 138 -5.08 9.05 -2.15
CA ALA A 138 -5.23 7.90 -3.04
C ALA A 138 -6.16 6.84 -2.42
N LEU A 139 -5.93 6.46 -1.17
CA LEU A 139 -6.81 5.52 -0.47
C LEU A 139 -8.23 6.06 -0.30
N LYS A 140 -8.39 7.36 -0.03
CA LYS A 140 -9.71 8.01 0.02
C LYS A 140 -10.42 7.91 -1.34
N GLU A 141 -9.73 8.16 -2.44
CA GLU A 141 -10.32 8.08 -3.79
C GLU A 141 -10.64 6.64 -4.21
N ILE A 142 -9.76 5.68 -3.88
CA ILE A 142 -9.96 4.25 -4.22
C ILE A 142 -11.15 3.67 -3.45
N PHE A 143 -11.24 3.92 -2.14
CA PHE A 143 -12.20 3.25 -1.27
C PHE A 143 -13.42 4.10 -0.88
N ASN A 144 -13.38 5.40 -1.11
CA ASN A 144 -14.41 6.37 -0.74
C ASN A 144 -14.84 6.34 0.75
N VAL A 145 -13.90 6.09 1.66
CA VAL A 145 -14.14 6.01 3.12
C VAL A 145 -13.81 7.34 3.82
N PRO A 146 -14.23 7.60 5.06
CA PRO A 146 -13.79 8.81 5.77
C PRO A 146 -12.26 8.92 5.86
N LEU A 147 -11.75 10.11 5.57
CA LEU A 147 -10.35 10.50 5.82
C LEU A 147 -10.36 11.45 7.02
N CYS A 148 -9.68 11.05 8.09
CA CYS A 148 -9.63 11.74 9.38
C CYS A 148 -8.24 12.29 9.66
#